data_AF-A0A3D8JPB1-F1
#
_entry.id   AF-A0A3D8JPB1-F1
#
_cell.length_a   1.000
_cell.length_b   1.000
_cell.length_c   1.000
_cell.angle_alpha   90.00
_cell.angle_beta   90.00
_cell.angle_gamma   90.00
#
_symmetry.space_group_name_H-M   'P 1'
#
loop_
_entity.id
_entity.type
_entity.pdbx_description
1 polymer ?
#
loop_
_entity_poly.entity_id
_entity_poly.type
_entity_poly.pdbx_seq_one_letter_code
_entity_poly.pdbx_strand_id
1 'polypeptide(L)'
;MYVKVALWRAKYVKSALAGNYAKVAGPFLEEAGFKNVTGEMPDARWALPGDVIVYKLHGDENPTVDNKKPAGHIDIRTYHHYISDFRRNHLFFHGHKSYYEVTGVYRKPGYSDSSVTARVQAFLKVIRSRETSTLFDRYGDKTTYSAVYGAVKLEDCAKDLSTHPFANKDVDHSPAGAYQITKGTWTSGWKDNGMPNDFSPATQDRYAVWIMETQWEKSSDQSSQTALGYVRLGDLDNAVRLLRSQWACLPGSKQSRGYTMDQLKADFNKFLKEYM
;
A
#
# COMPACT_ATOMS: atom_id res chain seq x y z
N MET A 1 -16.51 17.08 7.54
CA MET A 1 -17.49 17.88 6.77
C MET A 1 -17.21 17.82 5.26
N TYR A 2 -15.98 18.06 4.80
CA TYR A 2 -15.62 18.10 3.37
C TYR A 2 -15.92 16.83 2.57
N VAL A 3 -15.51 15.66 3.07
CA VAL A 3 -15.82 14.36 2.42
C VAL A 3 -17.32 14.18 2.18
N LYS A 4 -18.16 14.53 3.15
CA LYS A 4 -19.62 14.41 3.04
C LYS A 4 -20.18 15.30 1.92
N VAL A 5 -19.68 16.53 1.82
CA VAL A 5 -20.07 17.47 0.76
C VAL A 5 -19.61 16.96 -0.60
N ALA A 6 -18.40 16.41 -0.69
CA ALA A 6 -17.88 15.82 -1.93
C ALA A 6 -18.75 14.64 -2.40
N LEU A 7 -19.07 13.70 -1.50
CA LEU A 7 -19.93 12.56 -1.81
C LEU A 7 -21.33 12.99 -2.27
N TRP A 8 -21.91 14.01 -1.62
CA TRP A 8 -23.21 14.55 -2.01
C TRP A 8 -23.17 15.24 -3.37
N ARG A 9 -22.18 16.14 -3.61
CA ARG A 9 -22.01 16.83 -4.89
C ARG A 9 -21.74 15.87 -6.05
N ALA A 10 -20.98 14.80 -5.79
CA ALA A 10 -20.72 13.75 -6.77
C ALA A 10 -21.91 12.79 -6.97
N LYS A 11 -23.03 12.97 -6.24
CA LYS A 11 -24.24 12.13 -6.29
C LYS A 11 -24.02 10.67 -5.85
N TYR A 12 -23.01 10.41 -5.03
CA TYR A 12 -22.79 9.09 -4.42
C TYR A 12 -23.78 8.82 -3.29
N VAL A 13 -24.31 9.90 -2.71
CA VAL A 13 -25.34 9.90 -1.66
C VAL A 13 -26.45 10.90 -2.04
N LYS A 14 -27.69 10.61 -1.64
CA LYS A 14 -28.87 11.43 -2.00
C LYS A 14 -28.96 12.74 -1.20
N SER A 15 -28.39 12.76 0.00
CA SER A 15 -28.38 13.89 0.93
C SER A 15 -27.05 13.90 1.69
N ALA A 16 -26.77 15.00 2.41
CA ALA A 16 -25.57 15.07 3.26
C ALA A 16 -25.61 13.98 4.35
N LEU A 17 -24.52 13.20 4.47
CA LEU A 17 -24.41 12.13 5.45
C LEU A 17 -24.58 12.64 6.90
N ALA A 18 -25.35 11.92 7.71
CA ALA A 18 -25.60 12.23 9.12
C ALA A 18 -24.35 12.02 10.01
N GLY A 19 -24.42 12.52 11.26
CA GLY A 19 -23.34 12.44 12.26
C GLY A 19 -22.34 13.61 12.24
N ASN A 20 -21.82 13.99 13.41
CA ASN A 20 -20.90 15.13 13.51
C ASN A 20 -19.41 14.72 13.44
N TYR A 21 -19.10 13.47 13.76
CA TYR A 21 -17.72 12.98 13.87
C TYR A 21 -17.39 12.00 12.75
N ALA A 22 -16.13 12.02 12.31
CA ALA A 22 -15.65 11.16 11.23
C ALA A 22 -15.56 9.69 11.67
N LYS A 23 -15.14 9.40 12.90
CA LYS A 23 -14.99 8.02 13.42
C LYS A 23 -16.26 7.17 13.39
N VAL A 24 -17.44 7.80 13.40
CA VAL A 24 -18.75 7.14 13.35
C VAL A 24 -19.40 7.20 11.95
N ALA A 25 -18.65 7.57 10.91
CA ALA A 25 -19.20 7.70 9.56
C ALA A 25 -19.64 6.37 8.94
N GLY A 26 -19.12 5.24 9.44
CA GLY A 26 -19.33 3.91 8.89
C GLY A 26 -20.80 3.53 8.68
N PRO A 27 -21.62 3.46 9.75
CA PRO A 27 -23.04 3.13 9.62
C PRO A 27 -23.79 4.02 8.63
N PHE A 28 -23.51 5.33 8.61
CA PHE A 28 -24.15 6.25 7.67
C PHE A 28 -23.73 6.03 6.22
N LEU A 29 -22.50 5.56 5.98
CA LEU A 29 -22.03 5.17 4.64
C LEU A 29 -22.76 3.91 4.18
N GLU A 30 -22.94 2.93 5.07
CA GLU A 30 -23.66 1.69 4.79
C GLU A 30 -25.15 1.95 4.49
N GLU A 31 -25.82 2.79 5.28
CA GLU A 31 -27.18 3.27 5.00
C GLU A 31 -27.28 3.98 3.64
N ALA A 32 -26.21 4.69 3.24
CA ALA A 32 -26.13 5.33 1.93
C ALA A 32 -25.73 4.36 0.81
N GLY A 33 -25.67 3.04 1.08
CA GLY A 33 -25.43 1.99 0.09
C GLY A 33 -23.96 1.75 -0.24
N PHE A 34 -23.03 2.14 0.64
CA PHE A 34 -21.65 1.66 0.58
C PHE A 34 -21.55 0.28 1.23
N LYS A 35 -20.58 -0.53 0.80
CA LYS A 35 -20.22 -1.80 1.42
C LYS A 35 -18.94 -1.63 2.22
N ASN A 36 -18.91 -2.11 3.46
CA ASN A 36 -17.67 -2.26 4.21
C ASN A 36 -16.81 -3.39 3.60
N VAL A 37 -15.65 -3.03 3.05
CA VAL A 37 -14.72 -3.94 2.35
C VAL A 37 -13.38 -4.07 3.09
N THR A 38 -13.32 -3.66 4.36
CA THR A 38 -12.08 -3.63 5.15
C THR A 38 -11.36 -4.98 5.19
N GLY A 39 -12.12 -6.09 5.29
CA GLY A 39 -11.57 -7.45 5.32
C GLY A 39 -11.21 -8.03 3.96
N GLU A 40 -11.44 -7.31 2.86
CA GLU A 40 -11.15 -7.79 1.49
C GLU A 40 -9.75 -7.40 1.00
N MET A 41 -8.96 -6.70 1.83
CA MET A 41 -7.65 -6.19 1.44
C MET A 41 -6.62 -6.25 2.58
N PRO A 42 -5.31 -6.33 2.29
CA PRO A 42 -4.28 -6.44 3.33
C PRO A 42 -4.22 -5.24 4.28
N ASP A 43 -4.43 -4.02 3.76
CA ASP A 43 -4.67 -2.79 4.53
C ASP A 43 -5.26 -1.69 3.63
N ALA A 44 -5.55 -0.52 4.22
CA ALA A 44 -6.18 0.58 3.48
C ALA A 44 -5.30 1.25 2.41
N ARG A 45 -4.01 0.90 2.26
CA ARG A 45 -3.21 1.30 1.10
C ARG A 45 -3.63 0.58 -0.17
N TRP A 46 -4.40 -0.50 -0.05
CA TRP A 46 -5.02 -1.24 -1.14
C TRP A 46 -6.42 -0.74 -1.51
N ALA A 47 -6.96 0.23 -0.76
CA ALA A 47 -8.24 0.83 -1.08
C ALA A 47 -8.25 1.40 -2.51
N LEU A 48 -9.35 1.20 -3.22
CA LEU A 48 -9.51 1.61 -4.61
C LEU A 48 -9.81 3.11 -4.69
N PRO A 49 -9.51 3.77 -5.82
CA PRO A 49 -10.01 5.12 -6.09
C PRO A 49 -11.54 5.16 -5.92
N GLY A 50 -12.03 6.12 -5.13
CA GLY A 50 -13.44 6.26 -4.76
C GLY A 50 -13.83 5.62 -3.43
N ASP A 51 -13.00 4.74 -2.86
CA ASP A 51 -13.25 4.19 -1.52
C ASP A 51 -13.13 5.28 -0.45
N VAL A 52 -14.00 5.21 0.55
CA VAL A 52 -14.00 6.09 1.72
C VAL A 52 -13.36 5.36 2.89
N ILE A 53 -12.31 5.93 3.48
CA ILE A 53 -11.57 5.34 4.59
C ILE A 53 -11.92 6.14 5.85
N VAL A 54 -12.36 5.43 6.88
CA VAL A 54 -12.74 5.99 8.17
C VAL A 54 -11.71 5.59 9.22
N TYR A 55 -11.36 6.54 10.07
CA TYR A 55 -10.34 6.37 11.08
C TYR A 55 -10.85 6.79 12.45
N LYS A 56 -10.36 6.09 13.49
CA LYS A 56 -10.41 6.55 14.88
C LYS A 56 -9.01 6.91 15.35
N LEU A 57 -8.92 7.65 16.45
CA LEU A 57 -7.64 7.81 17.12
C LEU A 57 -7.31 6.51 17.87
N HIS A 58 -6.05 6.10 17.86
CA HIS A 58 -5.55 5.00 18.67
C HIS A 58 -5.89 5.21 20.15
N GLY A 59 -6.31 4.15 20.83
CA GLY A 59 -6.79 4.22 22.21
C GLY A 59 -8.23 4.74 22.37
N ASP A 60 -8.93 5.11 21.28
CA ASP A 60 -10.38 5.34 21.32
C ASP A 60 -11.10 3.99 21.30
N GLU A 61 -11.30 3.40 22.48
CA GLU A 61 -11.90 2.06 22.65
C GLU A 61 -13.40 2.04 22.35
N ASN A 62 -14.10 3.17 22.56
CA ASN A 62 -15.55 3.29 22.39
C ASN A 62 -15.92 4.51 21.53
N PRO A 63 -15.77 4.42 20.19
CA PRO A 63 -16.14 5.50 19.28
C PRO A 63 -17.67 5.58 19.15
N THR A 64 -18.34 6.21 20.10
CA THR A 64 -19.79 6.49 20.04
C THR A 64 -20.06 7.91 19.54
N VAL A 65 -21.31 8.16 19.12
CA VAL A 65 -21.77 9.49 18.68
C VAL A 65 -21.68 10.52 19.82
N ASP A 66 -21.78 10.06 21.07
CA ASP A 66 -21.86 10.89 22.28
C ASP A 66 -20.49 11.23 22.90
N ASN A 67 -19.42 10.56 22.46
CA ASN A 67 -18.09 10.78 23.00
C ASN A 67 -17.46 12.06 22.41
N LYS A 68 -17.47 13.14 23.21
CA LYS A 68 -16.86 14.44 22.88
C LYS A 68 -15.33 14.29 22.77
N LYS A 69 -14.86 14.08 21.54
CA LYS A 69 -13.45 13.92 21.13
C LYS A 69 -12.83 12.54 21.47
N PRO A 70 -11.84 12.09 20.69
CA PRO A 70 -11.40 12.66 19.40
C PRO A 70 -12.44 12.42 18.29
N ALA A 71 -12.45 13.29 17.27
CA ALA A 71 -13.46 13.27 16.20
C ALA A 71 -13.24 12.15 15.15
N GLY A 72 -12.09 11.46 15.20
CA GLY A 72 -11.63 10.59 14.12
C GLY A 72 -11.17 11.36 12.88
N HIS A 73 -10.95 10.62 11.80
CA HIS A 73 -10.64 11.18 10.48
C HIS A 73 -11.40 10.40 9.39
N ILE A 74 -11.51 10.99 8.20
CA ILE A 74 -12.14 10.35 7.04
C ILE A 74 -11.52 10.90 5.76
N ASP A 75 -11.11 10.00 4.86
CA ASP A 75 -10.51 10.31 3.57
C ASP A 75 -11.30 9.63 2.44
N ILE A 76 -11.28 10.24 1.24
CA ILE A 76 -11.60 9.56 -0.02
C ILE A 76 -10.28 9.18 -0.68
N ARG A 77 -10.11 7.91 -1.06
CA ARG A 77 -8.92 7.45 -1.79
C ARG A 77 -9.03 7.85 -3.26
N THR A 78 -7.92 8.34 -3.82
CA THR A 78 -7.72 8.54 -5.26
C THR A 78 -6.59 7.64 -5.74
N TYR A 79 -6.13 7.80 -6.99
CA TYR A 79 -4.96 7.06 -7.48
C TYR A 79 -3.71 7.38 -6.66
N HIS A 80 -3.40 8.67 -6.46
CA HIS A 80 -2.18 9.11 -5.78
C HIS A 80 -2.37 9.56 -4.34
N HIS A 81 -3.60 9.93 -3.96
CA HIS A 81 -3.85 10.71 -2.75
C HIS A 81 -4.96 10.17 -1.87
N TYR A 82 -4.98 10.66 -0.64
CA TYR A 82 -6.05 10.62 0.34
C TYR A 82 -6.60 12.05 0.48
N ILE A 83 -7.91 12.21 0.26
CA ILE A 83 -8.55 13.52 0.19
C ILE A 83 -9.59 13.64 1.30
N SER A 84 -9.37 14.61 2.19
CA SER A 84 -10.30 15.00 3.25
C SER A 84 -10.59 16.51 3.14
N ASP A 85 -10.41 17.26 4.23
CA ASP A 85 -10.33 18.72 4.21
C ASP A 85 -8.98 19.23 3.66
N PHE A 86 -8.01 18.33 3.53
CA PHE A 86 -6.74 18.55 2.85
C PHE A 86 -6.36 17.33 2.02
N ARG A 87 -5.33 17.47 1.19
CA ARG A 87 -4.81 16.41 0.33
C ARG A 87 -3.50 15.87 0.89
N ARG A 88 -3.34 14.55 0.84
CA ARG A 88 -2.08 13.86 1.17
C ARG A 88 -1.77 12.74 0.22
N ASN A 89 -0.49 12.39 0.14
CA ASN A 89 0.04 11.33 -0.70
C ASN A 89 0.35 10.02 0.07
N HIS A 90 0.14 9.98 1.38
CA HIS A 90 0.38 8.80 2.22
C HIS A 90 -0.77 8.57 3.19
N LEU A 91 -0.95 7.32 3.62
CA LEU A 91 -2.03 6.94 4.53
C LEU A 91 -1.83 7.60 5.90
N PHE A 92 -2.92 8.07 6.52
CA PHE A 92 -2.91 8.72 7.82
C PHE A 92 -2.53 7.75 8.93
N PHE A 93 -1.22 7.56 9.13
CA PHE A 93 -0.68 6.80 10.25
C PHE A 93 0.05 7.66 11.28
N HIS A 94 0.52 8.85 10.92
CA HIS A 94 1.40 9.61 11.82
C HIS A 94 0.98 11.07 12.01
N GLY A 95 0.74 11.42 13.27
CA GLY A 95 1.02 12.72 13.85
C GLY A 95 1.76 12.49 15.18
N HIS A 96 2.79 13.26 15.49
CA HIS A 96 3.53 13.13 16.75
C HIS A 96 2.54 13.07 17.94
N LYS A 97 2.54 11.95 18.68
CA LYS A 97 1.66 11.63 19.85
C LYS A 97 0.21 11.22 19.55
N SER A 98 -0.21 11.04 18.30
CA SER A 98 -1.58 10.68 17.93
C SER A 98 -1.60 9.79 16.68
N TYR A 99 -1.72 8.48 16.88
CA TYR A 99 -1.85 7.49 15.80
C TYR A 99 -3.32 7.34 15.40
N TYR A 100 -3.62 7.22 14.11
CA TYR A 100 -4.96 6.93 13.62
C TYR A 100 -5.03 5.47 13.18
N GLU A 101 -6.12 4.81 13.57
CA GLU A 101 -6.44 3.45 13.19
C GLU A 101 -7.55 3.47 12.17
N VAL A 102 -7.38 2.73 11.08
CA VAL A 102 -8.46 2.51 10.11
C VAL A 102 -9.54 1.66 10.79
N THR A 103 -10.74 2.21 10.93
CA THR A 103 -11.91 1.48 11.43
C THR A 103 -12.76 0.90 10.32
N GLY A 104 -12.66 1.45 9.12
CA GLY A 104 -13.34 0.88 7.97
C GLY A 104 -12.92 1.48 6.63
N VAL A 105 -13.00 0.65 5.59
CA VAL A 105 -12.92 1.04 4.18
C VAL A 105 -14.27 0.74 3.54
N TYR A 106 -14.91 1.75 2.96
CA TYR A 106 -16.27 1.69 2.45
C TYR A 106 -16.27 1.98 0.95
N ARG A 107 -16.80 1.02 0.17
CA ARG A 107 -16.84 1.09 -1.29
C ARG A 107 -18.27 1.28 -1.77
N LYS A 108 -18.48 2.24 -2.68
CA LYS A 108 -19.74 2.36 -3.40
C LYS A 108 -19.73 1.44 -4.63
N PRO A 109 -20.63 0.44 -4.74
CA PRO A 109 -20.68 -0.44 -5.91
C PRO A 109 -20.85 0.35 -7.21
N GLY A 110 -20.01 0.05 -8.21
CA GLY A 110 -20.05 0.69 -9.53
C GLY A 110 -19.25 1.99 -9.68
N TYR A 111 -18.57 2.45 -8.63
CA TYR A 111 -17.88 3.75 -8.62
C TYR A 111 -16.37 3.67 -8.32
N SER A 112 -15.80 2.47 -8.35
CA SER A 112 -14.38 2.22 -8.10
C SER A 112 -13.76 1.49 -9.28
N ASP A 113 -12.49 1.74 -9.54
CA ASP A 113 -11.74 1.02 -10.56
C ASP A 113 -11.16 -0.28 -9.96
N SER A 114 -11.82 -1.41 -10.20
CA SER A 114 -11.40 -2.73 -9.72
C SER A 114 -10.11 -3.23 -10.37
N SER A 115 -9.73 -2.71 -11.55
CA SER A 115 -8.51 -3.13 -12.25
C SER A 115 -7.23 -2.66 -11.56
N VAL A 116 -7.33 -1.71 -10.63
CA VAL A 116 -6.21 -1.25 -9.81
C VAL A 116 -5.57 -2.39 -9.01
N THR A 117 -6.36 -3.29 -8.42
CA THR A 117 -5.80 -4.41 -7.65
C THR A 117 -4.95 -5.31 -8.53
N ALA A 118 -5.45 -5.63 -9.73
CA ALA A 118 -4.73 -6.43 -10.72
C ALA A 118 -3.42 -5.77 -11.15
N ARG A 119 -3.42 -4.45 -11.39
CA ARG A 119 -2.20 -3.69 -11.73
C ARG A 119 -1.17 -3.69 -10.60
N VAL A 120 -1.59 -3.47 -9.36
CA VAL A 120 -0.68 -3.51 -8.20
C VAL A 120 -0.08 -4.91 -8.04
N GLN A 121 -0.90 -5.96 -8.11
CA GLN A 121 -0.42 -7.36 -8.01
C GLN A 121 0.54 -7.73 -9.14
N ALA A 122 0.22 -7.34 -10.38
CA ALA A 122 1.10 -7.55 -11.53
C ALA A 122 2.46 -6.87 -11.34
N PHE A 123 2.47 -5.61 -10.91
CA PHE A 123 3.71 -4.87 -10.68
C PHE A 123 4.55 -5.45 -9.54
N LEU A 124 3.91 -5.87 -8.45
CA LEU A 124 4.60 -6.60 -7.38
C LEU A 124 5.25 -7.88 -7.91
N LYS A 125 4.54 -8.65 -8.75
CA LYS A 125 5.08 -9.87 -9.37
C LYS A 125 6.26 -9.59 -10.30
N VAL A 126 6.24 -8.47 -11.04
CA VAL A 126 7.41 -7.99 -11.80
C VAL A 126 8.60 -7.85 -10.87
N ILE A 127 8.48 -7.11 -9.76
CA ILE A 127 9.60 -6.91 -8.82
C ILE A 127 10.13 -8.26 -8.32
N ARG A 128 9.24 -9.15 -7.84
CA ARG A 128 9.64 -10.48 -7.33
C ARG A 128 10.40 -11.29 -8.38
N SER A 129 9.88 -11.34 -9.60
CA SER A 129 10.49 -12.08 -10.72
C SER A 129 11.87 -11.58 -11.12
N ARG A 130 12.22 -10.34 -10.77
CA ARG A 130 13.48 -9.71 -11.17
C ARG A 130 14.48 -9.60 -10.03
N GLU A 131 14.06 -9.18 -8.84
CA GLU A 131 14.92 -9.14 -7.64
C GLU A 131 15.39 -10.53 -7.21
N THR A 132 14.59 -11.56 -7.46
CA THR A 132 14.87 -12.94 -7.03
C THR A 132 14.82 -13.94 -8.20
N SER A 133 15.22 -13.49 -9.39
CA SER A 133 14.99 -14.21 -10.66
C SER A 133 15.40 -15.68 -10.64
N THR A 134 16.55 -16.01 -10.03
CA THR A 134 17.01 -17.41 -9.93
C THR A 134 16.04 -18.30 -9.16
N LEU A 135 15.47 -17.80 -8.06
CA LEU A 135 14.50 -18.55 -7.26
C LEU A 135 13.14 -18.58 -7.96
N PHE A 136 12.72 -17.44 -8.53
CA PHE A 136 11.47 -17.34 -9.28
C PHE A 136 11.44 -18.34 -10.45
N ASP A 137 12.50 -18.40 -11.25
CA ASP A 137 12.57 -19.24 -12.45
C ASP A 137 12.70 -20.74 -12.11
N ARG A 138 13.44 -21.09 -11.03
CA ARG A 138 13.71 -22.48 -10.68
C ARG A 138 12.63 -23.12 -9.79
N TYR A 139 12.03 -22.34 -8.91
CA TYR A 139 11.17 -22.85 -7.84
C TYR A 139 9.82 -22.12 -7.75
N GLY A 140 9.60 -21.09 -8.56
CA GLY A 140 8.33 -20.39 -8.67
C GLY A 140 8.15 -19.22 -7.70
N ASP A 141 7.16 -18.38 -8.01
CA ASP A 141 6.87 -17.10 -7.34
C ASP A 141 6.82 -17.18 -5.82
N LYS A 142 6.17 -18.21 -5.25
CA LYS A 142 6.01 -18.35 -3.80
C LYS A 142 7.34 -18.46 -3.05
N THR A 143 8.39 -19.00 -3.69
CA THR A 143 9.70 -19.17 -3.05
C THR A 143 10.48 -17.87 -2.92
N THR A 144 10.09 -16.83 -3.66
CA THR A 144 10.75 -15.52 -3.60
C THR A 144 10.61 -14.86 -2.23
N TYR A 145 9.51 -15.13 -1.51
CA TYR A 145 9.25 -14.58 -0.18
C TYR A 145 10.25 -15.05 0.89
N SER A 146 10.92 -16.18 0.68
CA SER A 146 11.98 -16.67 1.57
C SER A 146 13.39 -16.30 1.09
N ALA A 147 13.52 -15.56 -0.02
CA ALA A 147 14.82 -15.20 -0.56
C ALA A 147 15.67 -14.44 0.46
N VAL A 148 16.95 -14.75 0.52
CA VAL A 148 17.97 -13.94 1.20
C VAL A 148 18.94 -13.47 0.14
N TYR A 149 19.56 -12.30 0.32
CA TYR A 149 20.53 -11.79 -0.64
C TYR A 149 21.57 -12.84 -1.04
N GLY A 150 21.69 -13.10 -2.35
CA GLY A 150 22.60 -14.10 -2.90
C GLY A 150 22.11 -15.56 -2.88
N ALA A 151 20.95 -15.84 -2.28
CA ALA A 151 20.36 -17.18 -2.27
C ALA A 151 19.99 -17.61 -3.70
N VAL A 152 20.52 -18.76 -4.12
CA VAL A 152 20.23 -19.36 -5.44
C VAL A 152 19.63 -20.76 -5.34
N LYS A 153 19.56 -21.32 -4.12
CA LYS A 153 18.95 -22.60 -3.78
C LYS A 153 18.03 -22.45 -2.57
N LEU A 154 17.07 -23.36 -2.44
CA LEU A 154 16.12 -23.37 -1.32
C LEU A 154 16.79 -23.55 0.06
N GLU A 155 17.93 -24.24 0.12
CA GLU A 155 18.70 -24.44 1.36
C GLU A 155 19.27 -23.13 1.93
N ASP A 156 19.51 -22.13 1.07
CA ASP A 156 20.04 -20.81 1.42
C ASP A 156 18.94 -19.82 1.84
N CYS A 157 17.67 -20.16 1.59
CA CYS A 157 16.53 -19.30 1.88
C CYS A 157 16.18 -19.27 3.37
N ALA A 158 15.53 -18.19 3.79
CA ALA A 158 14.97 -18.05 5.13
C ALA A 158 13.89 -19.11 5.39
N LYS A 159 14.04 -19.86 6.47
CA LYS A 159 13.08 -20.90 6.88
C LYS A 159 12.00 -20.38 7.83
N ASP A 160 12.33 -19.32 8.56
CA ASP A 160 11.44 -18.64 9.49
C ASP A 160 11.13 -17.23 8.97
N LEU A 161 9.85 -16.92 8.85
CA LEU A 161 9.31 -15.64 8.41
C LEU A 161 8.48 -14.94 9.51
N SER A 162 8.57 -15.42 10.76
CA SER A 162 7.99 -14.75 11.92
C SER A 162 8.61 -13.39 12.20
N THR A 163 9.81 -13.13 11.66
CA THR A 163 10.50 -11.84 11.70
C THR A 163 11.44 -11.70 10.50
N HIS A 164 12.01 -10.50 10.29
CA HIS A 164 13.00 -10.29 9.23
C HIS A 164 14.22 -11.20 9.45
N PRO A 165 14.77 -11.90 8.42
CA PRO A 165 15.87 -12.88 8.60
C PRO A 165 17.15 -12.34 9.25
N PHE A 166 17.30 -11.02 9.30
CA PHE A 166 18.42 -10.31 9.90
C PHE A 166 18.04 -9.49 11.14
N ALA A 167 16.84 -9.65 11.70
CA ALA A 167 16.33 -8.85 12.82
C ALA A 167 17.30 -8.86 14.03
N ASN A 168 17.88 -10.01 14.34
CA ASN A 168 18.80 -10.22 15.47
C ASN A 168 20.27 -9.99 15.10
N LYS A 169 20.57 -9.44 13.92
CA LYS A 169 21.94 -9.18 13.46
C LYS A 169 22.21 -7.68 13.40
N ASP A 170 23.45 -7.29 13.70
CA ASP A 170 23.88 -5.89 13.66
C ASP A 170 24.26 -5.44 12.23
N VAL A 171 23.29 -5.52 11.31
CA VAL A 171 23.46 -5.20 9.89
C VAL A 171 22.18 -4.55 9.33
N ASP A 172 22.24 -3.29 8.92
CA ASP A 172 21.04 -2.58 8.46
C ASP A 172 20.78 -2.71 6.95
N HIS A 173 21.83 -2.82 6.15
CA HIS A 173 21.77 -3.01 4.69
C HIS A 173 21.75 -4.49 4.30
N SER A 174 20.91 -5.29 4.96
CA SER A 174 20.73 -6.71 4.62
C SER A 174 19.35 -6.93 3.98
N PRO A 175 19.29 -7.03 2.64
CA PRO A 175 18.04 -7.24 1.94
C PRO A 175 17.56 -8.70 2.03
N ALA A 176 16.25 -8.87 2.18
CA ALA A 176 15.59 -10.18 2.20
C ALA A 176 14.17 -10.13 1.63
N GLY A 177 13.64 -11.32 1.36
CA GLY A 177 12.30 -11.55 0.86
C GLY A 177 12.11 -11.23 -0.61
N ALA A 178 10.85 -11.32 -1.02
CA ALA A 178 10.36 -11.16 -2.38
C ALA A 178 10.75 -9.81 -3.01
N TYR A 179 10.88 -8.78 -2.18
CA TYR A 179 11.15 -7.40 -2.60
C TYR A 179 12.50 -6.87 -2.10
N GLN A 180 13.35 -7.77 -1.57
CA GLN A 180 14.68 -7.40 -1.05
C GLN A 180 14.62 -6.22 -0.06
N ILE A 181 13.63 -6.25 0.84
CA ILE A 181 13.43 -5.24 1.88
C ILE A 181 14.62 -5.31 2.83
N THR A 182 15.23 -4.17 3.13
CA THR A 182 16.36 -4.12 4.08
C THR A 182 15.86 -4.19 5.52
N LYS A 183 16.68 -4.73 6.43
CA LYS A 183 16.41 -4.70 7.88
C LYS A 183 16.11 -3.27 8.37
N GLY A 184 16.84 -2.26 7.90
CA GLY A 184 16.59 -0.86 8.27
C GLY A 184 15.20 -0.38 7.86
N THR A 185 14.79 -0.63 6.61
CA THR A 185 13.46 -0.29 6.10
C THR A 185 12.35 -1.02 6.86
N TRP A 186 12.52 -2.31 7.12
CA TRP A 186 11.59 -3.09 7.94
C TRP A 186 11.49 -2.51 9.36
N THR A 187 12.62 -2.22 10.00
CA THR A 187 12.68 -1.65 11.35
C THR A 187 11.93 -0.32 11.46
N SER A 188 12.17 0.61 10.54
CA SER A 188 11.46 1.90 10.53
C SER A 188 9.96 1.74 10.23
N GLY A 189 9.59 0.77 9.40
CA GLY A 189 8.19 0.49 9.11
C GLY A 189 7.38 0.12 10.36
N TRP A 190 7.85 -0.86 11.13
CA TRP A 190 7.06 -1.33 12.28
C TRP A 190 7.22 -0.45 13.53
N LYS A 191 8.36 0.21 13.72
CA LYS A 191 8.55 1.14 14.85
C LYS A 191 7.83 2.47 14.64
N ASP A 192 7.93 3.02 13.43
CA ASP A 192 7.55 4.42 13.19
C ASP A 192 6.31 4.54 12.28
N ASN A 193 5.90 3.50 11.56
CA ASN A 193 4.89 3.63 10.49
C ASN A 193 3.70 2.66 10.61
N GLY A 194 3.53 2.01 11.76
CA GLY A 194 2.37 1.14 12.04
C GLY A 194 2.31 -0.10 11.15
N MET A 195 3.45 -0.51 10.56
CA MET A 195 3.55 -1.73 9.79
C MET A 195 3.66 -2.95 10.72
N PRO A 196 3.22 -4.14 10.29
CA PRO A 196 3.45 -5.37 11.06
C PRO A 196 4.96 -5.65 11.26
N ASN A 197 5.29 -6.28 12.37
CA ASN A 197 6.65 -6.67 12.74
C ASN A 197 6.95 -8.16 12.43
N ASP A 198 6.08 -8.85 11.70
CA ASP A 198 6.41 -10.15 11.12
C ASP A 198 7.06 -9.97 9.73
N PHE A 199 7.33 -11.09 9.05
CA PHE A 199 7.89 -11.07 7.69
C PHE A 199 7.19 -12.06 6.76
N SER A 200 5.91 -12.36 7.04
CA SER A 200 5.06 -13.20 6.18
C SER A 200 4.92 -12.61 4.76
N PRO A 201 4.53 -13.41 3.76
CA PRO A 201 4.31 -12.92 2.40
C PRO A 201 3.36 -11.71 2.33
N ALA A 202 2.26 -11.74 3.08
CA ALA A 202 1.31 -10.63 3.14
C ALA A 202 1.94 -9.36 3.71
N THR A 203 2.77 -9.48 4.76
CA THR A 203 3.49 -8.34 5.32
C THR A 203 4.53 -7.80 4.35
N GLN A 204 5.28 -8.65 3.64
CA GLN A 204 6.21 -8.21 2.61
C GLN A 204 5.51 -7.42 1.49
N ASP A 205 4.34 -7.87 1.02
CA ASP A 205 3.54 -7.14 0.03
C ASP A 205 3.11 -5.76 0.55
N ARG A 206 2.68 -5.70 1.82
CA ARG A 206 2.33 -4.42 2.48
C ARG A 206 3.51 -3.47 2.55
N TYR A 207 4.70 -3.97 2.88
CA TYR A 207 5.93 -3.16 2.87
C TYR A 207 6.27 -2.65 1.47
N ALA A 208 6.17 -3.48 0.44
CA ALA A 208 6.42 -3.06 -0.93
C ALA A 208 5.44 -1.94 -1.37
N VAL A 209 4.15 -2.07 -1.06
CA VAL A 209 3.14 -1.04 -1.33
C VAL A 209 3.41 0.24 -0.52
N TRP A 210 3.82 0.12 0.75
CA TRP A 210 4.20 1.26 1.58
C TRP A 210 5.42 2.00 1.01
N ILE A 211 6.43 1.28 0.52
CA ILE A 211 7.58 1.88 -0.17
C ILE A 211 7.09 2.65 -1.40
N MET A 212 6.23 2.07 -2.24
CA MET A 212 5.69 2.75 -3.43
C MET A 212 4.85 3.99 -3.08
N GLU A 213 4.10 3.94 -1.98
CA GLU A 213 3.33 5.09 -1.48
C GLU A 213 4.24 6.21 -0.99
N THR A 214 5.33 5.85 -0.31
CA THR A 214 6.28 6.80 0.28
C THR A 214 7.40 7.22 -0.67
N GLN A 215 7.36 6.82 -1.94
CA GLN A 215 8.16 7.43 -3.00
C GLN A 215 7.32 8.49 -3.74
N TRP A 216 7.67 9.76 -3.60
CA TRP A 216 7.00 10.85 -4.31
C TRP A 216 7.98 11.95 -4.75
N GLU A 217 7.54 12.75 -5.73
CA GLU A 217 8.31 13.89 -6.23
C GLU A 217 8.33 15.01 -5.19
N LYS A 218 9.49 15.36 -4.60
CA LYS A 218 9.67 16.44 -3.60
C LYS A 218 9.12 16.10 -2.21
N SER A 219 10.03 15.76 -1.29
CA SER A 219 9.77 15.25 0.07
C SER A 219 8.94 16.13 1.02
N SER A 220 8.59 17.37 0.65
CA SER A 220 7.76 18.27 1.46
C SER A 220 6.36 18.56 0.89
N ASP A 221 6.11 18.22 -0.38
CA ASP A 221 4.83 18.53 -1.03
C ASP A 221 3.89 17.32 -0.97
N GLN A 222 2.90 17.39 -0.07
CA GLN A 222 1.87 16.35 0.12
C GLN A 222 0.88 16.26 -1.05
N SER A 223 0.96 17.16 -2.03
CA SER A 223 0.20 17.09 -3.29
C SER A 223 0.87 16.27 -4.38
N SER A 224 2.09 15.83 -4.15
CA SER A 224 2.90 15.14 -5.16
C SER A 224 2.34 13.77 -5.51
N GLN A 225 2.58 13.36 -6.75
CA GLN A 225 2.20 12.04 -7.22
C GLN A 225 3.16 10.98 -6.66
N THR A 226 2.58 9.85 -6.26
CA THR A 226 3.33 8.70 -5.74
C THR A 226 3.59 7.67 -6.83
N ALA A 227 4.65 6.88 -6.65
CA ALA A 227 4.90 5.72 -7.49
C ALA A 227 3.72 4.73 -7.45
N LEU A 228 3.13 4.52 -6.26
CA LEU A 228 1.95 3.68 -6.12
C LEU A 228 0.80 4.17 -7.00
N GLY A 229 0.54 5.48 -7.04
CA GLY A 229 -0.52 6.02 -7.89
C GLY A 229 -0.27 5.82 -9.39
N TYR A 230 0.99 5.90 -9.85
CA TYR A 230 1.34 5.57 -11.23
C TYR A 230 1.15 4.08 -11.55
N VAL A 231 1.55 3.18 -10.66
CA VAL A 231 1.26 1.73 -10.79
C VAL A 231 -0.24 1.51 -10.88
N ARG A 232 -1.03 2.16 -10.02
CA ARG A 232 -2.50 2.09 -10.02
C ARG A 232 -3.11 2.63 -11.30
N LEU A 233 -2.47 3.55 -12.01
CA LEU A 233 -2.90 4.04 -13.33
C LEU A 233 -2.42 3.16 -14.50
N GLY A 234 -1.44 2.27 -14.26
CA GLY A 234 -0.75 1.54 -15.33
C GLY A 234 0.33 2.36 -16.05
N ASP A 235 0.71 3.52 -15.51
CA ASP A 235 1.78 4.37 -16.03
C ASP A 235 3.14 3.87 -15.49
N LEU A 236 3.69 2.87 -16.17
CA LEU A 236 4.91 2.20 -15.72
C LEU A 236 6.16 3.07 -15.90
N ASP A 237 6.18 3.99 -16.86
CA ASP A 237 7.33 4.87 -17.08
C ASP A 237 7.53 5.81 -15.89
N ASN A 238 6.47 6.46 -15.41
CA ASN A 238 6.55 7.31 -14.23
C ASN A 238 6.74 6.50 -12.93
N ALA A 239 6.11 5.33 -12.82
CA ALA A 239 6.33 4.45 -11.67
C ALA A 239 7.82 4.05 -11.55
N VAL A 240 8.42 3.55 -12.63
CA VAL A 240 9.83 3.12 -12.64
C VAL A 240 10.78 4.28 -12.38
N ARG A 241 10.51 5.46 -12.94
CA ARG A 241 11.31 6.66 -12.70
C ARG A 241 11.45 6.98 -11.20
N LEU A 242 10.37 6.82 -10.43
CA LEU A 242 10.36 7.04 -8.97
C LEU A 242 10.92 5.86 -8.17
N LEU A 243 10.90 4.64 -8.72
CA LEU A 243 11.23 3.42 -7.98
C LEU A 243 12.61 2.84 -8.27
N ARG A 244 13.29 3.28 -9.34
CA ARG A 244 14.59 2.72 -9.77
C ARG A 244 15.74 2.86 -8.78
N SER A 245 15.60 3.71 -7.76
CA SER A 245 16.55 3.80 -6.63
C SER A 245 16.19 2.88 -5.46
N GLN A 246 14.97 2.37 -5.42
CA GLN A 246 14.48 1.45 -4.38
C GLN A 246 14.72 -0.01 -4.78
N TRP A 247 14.39 -0.35 -6.03
CA TRP A 247 14.60 -1.69 -6.56
C TRP A 247 15.65 -1.68 -7.66
N ALA A 248 16.75 -2.35 -7.36
CA ALA A 248 17.92 -2.40 -8.22
C ALA A 248 17.67 -3.19 -9.50
N CYS A 249 16.64 -4.03 -9.53
CA CYS A 249 16.25 -4.77 -10.73
C CYS A 249 15.57 -3.90 -11.81
N LEU A 250 15.06 -2.72 -11.46
CA LEU A 250 14.23 -1.93 -12.36
C LEU A 250 15.03 -1.24 -13.47
N PRO A 251 14.44 -1.04 -14.67
CA PRO A 251 15.12 -0.40 -15.79
C PRO A 251 15.71 0.97 -15.45
N GLY A 252 16.90 1.25 -15.98
CA GLY A 252 17.62 2.50 -15.73
C GLY A 252 18.31 2.59 -14.37
N SER A 253 18.24 1.54 -13.54
CA SER A 253 19.15 1.37 -12.40
C SER A 253 20.54 0.89 -12.88
N LYS A 254 21.58 1.10 -12.07
CA LYS A 254 22.94 0.59 -12.34
C LYS A 254 23.02 -0.94 -12.36
N GLN A 255 22.08 -1.62 -11.70
CA GLN A 255 22.10 -3.08 -11.50
C GLN A 255 20.98 -3.80 -12.28
N SER A 256 20.30 -3.09 -13.18
CA SER A 256 19.22 -3.63 -14.03
C SER A 256 19.67 -4.76 -14.96
N ARG A 257 20.98 -4.95 -15.17
CA ARG A 257 21.58 -6.01 -16.01
C ARG A 257 20.96 -6.06 -17.42
N GLY A 258 20.69 -4.90 -18.01
CA GLY A 258 20.10 -4.79 -19.35
C GLY A 258 18.57 -4.98 -19.40
N TYR A 259 17.89 -5.07 -18.25
CA TYR A 259 16.44 -5.08 -18.20
C TYR A 259 15.86 -3.74 -18.67
N THR A 260 15.07 -3.78 -19.74
CA THR A 260 14.54 -2.60 -20.43
C THR A 260 13.11 -2.27 -20.01
N MET A 261 12.67 -1.05 -20.28
CA MET A 261 11.26 -0.66 -20.07
C MET A 261 10.29 -1.51 -20.89
N ASP A 262 10.66 -1.92 -22.10
CA ASP A 262 9.81 -2.77 -22.96
C ASP A 262 9.65 -4.17 -22.37
N GLN A 263 10.73 -4.76 -21.85
CA GLN A 263 10.66 -6.04 -21.13
C GLN A 263 9.81 -5.92 -19.88
N LEU A 264 9.96 -4.84 -19.11
CA LEU A 264 9.12 -4.58 -17.94
C LEU A 264 7.63 -4.48 -18.31
N LYS A 265 7.29 -3.74 -19.36
CA LYS A 265 5.91 -3.63 -19.86
C LYS A 265 5.38 -4.99 -20.33
N ALA A 266 6.21 -5.81 -20.97
CA ALA A 266 5.84 -7.16 -21.39
C ALA A 266 5.57 -8.09 -20.19
N ASP A 267 6.45 -8.12 -19.19
CA ASP A 267 6.27 -8.90 -17.97
C ASP A 267 5.04 -8.44 -17.18
N PHE A 268 4.85 -7.11 -17.04
CA PHE A 268 3.68 -6.53 -16.41
C PHE A 268 2.38 -6.98 -17.11
N ASN A 269 2.31 -6.87 -18.44
CA ASN A 269 1.13 -7.29 -19.19
C ASN A 269 0.89 -8.80 -19.13
N LYS A 270 1.96 -9.60 -19.07
CA LYS A 270 1.86 -11.05 -18.84
C LYS A 270 1.23 -11.33 -17.48
N PHE A 271 1.74 -10.73 -16.41
CA PHE A 271 1.24 -10.94 -15.05
C PHE A 271 -0.13 -10.32 -14.81
N LEU A 272 -0.45 -9.19 -15.47
CA LEU A 272 -1.76 -8.54 -15.36
C LEU A 272 -2.89 -9.48 -15.79
N LYS A 273 -2.67 -10.30 -16.83
CA LYS A 273 -3.64 -11.31 -17.28
C LYS A 273 -3.91 -12.42 -16.25
N GLU A 274 -3.03 -12.62 -15.27
CA GLU A 274 -3.25 -13.60 -14.20
C GLU A 274 -4.18 -13.06 -13.10
N TYR A 275 -4.39 -11.75 -13.06
CA TYR A 275 -5.14 -11.05 -12.00
C TYR A 275 -6.41 -10.33 -12.50
N MET A 276 -6.74 -10.49 -13.79
CA MET A 276 -7.98 -10.00 -14.41
C MET A 276 -9.00 -11.13 -14.54
#